data_AF-A0AAD6SKJ3-F1
#
_entry.id   AF-A0AAD6SKJ3-F1
#
_cell.length_a   1.000
_cell.length_b   1.000
_cell.length_c   1.000
_cell.angle_alpha   90.00
_cell.angle_beta   90.00
_cell.angle_gamma   90.00
#
_symmetry.space_group_name_H-M   'P 1'
#
loop_
_entity.id
_entity.type
_entity.pdbx_description
1 polymer ?
#
loop_
_entity_poly.entity_id
_entity_poly.type
_entity_poly.pdbx_seq_one_letter_code
_entity_poly.pdbx_strand_id
1 'polypeptide(L)'
;QTNPCGDHAGTCLNSDDVQIPSPLNVWIQTGSYVLIAFSEILASITGLEYAFTKAPKNMRSLVMSIFLFMNAISSAFAEAFVSLSADPLLVWNYGVMGVLAAVTAISVWFSVRGLDAREDELNNLAEGHVEAKH
;
A
#
# COMPACT_ATOMS: atom_id res chain seq x y z
N GLN A 1 28.27 13.37 1.22
CA GLN A 1 28.01 13.61 -0.21
C GLN A 1 28.82 12.58 -0.98
N THR A 2 28.17 11.78 -1.83
CA THR A 2 28.74 10.57 -2.46
C THR A 2 29.06 10.73 -3.95
N ASN A 3 28.69 11.85 -4.57
CA ASN A 3 29.06 12.21 -5.95
C ASN A 3 29.44 13.72 -6.03
N PRO A 4 30.18 14.14 -7.06
CA PRO A 4 30.51 15.56 -7.30
C PRO A 4 29.32 16.39 -7.85
N CYS A 5 28.20 15.74 -8.20
CA CYS A 5 27.03 16.36 -8.84
C CYS A 5 25.83 16.63 -7.90
N GLY A 6 25.98 16.51 -6.59
CA GLY A 6 24.94 16.88 -5.62
C GLY A 6 23.62 16.14 -5.84
N ASP A 7 22.53 16.89 -6.08
CA ASP A 7 21.16 16.38 -6.21
C ASP A 7 20.81 15.84 -7.61
N HIS A 8 21.78 15.76 -8.54
CA HIS A 8 21.57 15.23 -9.89
C HIS A 8 22.22 13.86 -10.03
N ALA A 9 21.49 12.82 -9.61
CA ALA A 9 21.98 11.45 -9.62
C ALA A 9 21.86 10.77 -11.01
N GLY A 10 20.90 11.20 -11.84
CA GLY A 10 20.63 10.58 -13.16
C GLY A 10 21.35 11.21 -14.35
N THR A 11 21.80 12.46 -14.24
CA THR A 11 22.34 13.26 -15.38
C THR A 11 23.78 13.74 -15.18
N CYS A 12 24.47 13.24 -14.14
CA CYS A 12 25.85 13.61 -13.85
C CYS A 12 26.81 13.03 -14.90
N LEU A 13 27.30 13.89 -15.79
CA LEU A 13 28.30 13.58 -16.80
C LEU A 13 29.65 14.15 -16.37
N ASN A 14 30.73 13.38 -16.57
CA ASN A 14 32.09 13.90 -16.47
C ASN A 14 32.40 14.84 -17.64
N SER A 15 33.56 15.50 -17.61
CA SER A 15 34.07 16.35 -18.69
C SER A 15 34.16 15.65 -20.07
N ASP A 16 34.11 14.32 -20.07
CA ASP A 16 34.15 13.43 -21.25
C ASP A 16 32.76 12.83 -21.62
N ASP A 17 31.65 13.40 -21.13
CA ASP A 17 30.27 12.93 -21.40
C ASP A 17 29.98 11.50 -20.88
N VAL A 18 30.73 11.05 -19.86
CA VAL A 18 30.55 9.73 -19.22
C VAL A 18 29.73 9.87 -17.94
N GLN A 19 28.66 9.07 -17.78
CA GLN A 19 27.83 9.07 -16.58
C GLN A 19 28.60 8.61 -15.33
N ILE A 20 28.56 9.39 -14.25
CA ILE A 20 29.15 9.05 -12.95
C ILE A 20 28.04 8.76 -11.93
N PRO A 21 27.50 7.54 -11.87
CA PRO A 21 26.51 7.18 -10.85
C PRO A 21 27.17 7.11 -9.46
N SER A 22 26.43 7.49 -8.42
CA SER A 22 26.85 7.29 -7.04
C SER A 22 26.92 5.78 -6.71
N PRO A 23 27.98 5.29 -6.04
CA PRO A 23 28.06 3.89 -5.62
C PRO A 23 27.09 3.63 -4.46
N LEU A 24 25.82 3.36 -4.80
CA LEU A 24 24.80 2.91 -3.86
C LEU A 24 24.78 1.38 -3.82
N ASN A 25 24.80 0.83 -2.62
CA ASN A 25 24.71 -0.60 -2.42
C ASN A 25 23.24 -1.07 -2.55
N VAL A 26 22.97 -2.03 -3.43
CA VAL A 26 21.62 -2.61 -3.65
C VAL A 26 20.97 -3.13 -2.36
N TRP A 27 21.78 -3.58 -1.39
CA TRP A 27 21.29 -4.13 -0.12
C TRP A 27 20.53 -3.12 0.74
N ILE A 28 20.73 -1.82 0.53
CA ILE A 28 20.00 -0.79 1.30
C ILE A 28 18.52 -0.71 0.89
N GLN A 29 18.20 -1.12 -0.34
CA GLN A 29 16.84 -1.15 -0.87
C GLN A 29 16.11 -2.44 -0.49
N THR A 30 16.84 -3.54 -0.29
CA THR A 30 16.29 -4.85 0.06
C THR A 30 15.40 -4.78 1.29
N GLY A 31 15.80 -4.02 2.32
CA GLY A 31 15.00 -3.85 3.54
C GLY A 31 13.61 -3.29 3.27
N SER A 32 13.49 -2.25 2.43
CA SER A 32 12.19 -1.66 2.09
C SER A 32 11.29 -2.61 1.30
N TYR A 33 11.83 -3.38 0.35
CA TYR A 33 11.03 -4.33 -0.42
C TYR A 33 10.49 -5.46 0.43
N VAL A 34 11.28 -5.96 1.39
CA VAL A 34 10.85 -7.01 2.32
C VAL A 34 9.69 -6.53 3.19
N LEU A 35 9.77 -5.31 3.72
CA LEU A 35 8.71 -4.73 4.55
C LEU A 35 7.40 -4.51 3.77
N ILE A 36 7.51 -4.05 2.51
CA ILE A 36 6.34 -3.88 1.62
C ILE A 36 5.69 -5.23 1.35
N ALA A 37 6.47 -6.26 1.02
CA ALA A 37 5.95 -7.60 0.76
C ALA A 37 5.20 -8.18 1.97
N PHE A 38 5.75 -8.04 3.18
CA PHE A 38 5.03 -8.47 4.40
C PHE A 38 3.73 -7.69 4.60
N SER A 39 3.74 -6.38 4.38
CA SER A 39 2.56 -5.53 4.52
C SER A 39 1.44 -5.93 3.55
N GLU A 40 1.81 -6.23 2.30
CA GLU A 40 0.88 -6.65 1.25
C GLU A 40 0.23 -8.00 1.55
N ILE A 41 1.01 -8.98 2.01
CA ILE A 41 0.51 -10.30 2.38
C ILE A 41 -0.47 -10.19 3.55
N LEU A 42 -0.09 -9.47 4.60
CA LEU A 42 -0.93 -9.30 5.79
C LEU A 42 -2.25 -8.60 5.42
N ALA A 43 -2.21 -7.50 4.67
CA ALA A 43 -3.41 -6.75 4.31
C ALA A 43 -4.33 -7.54 3.36
N SER A 44 -3.77 -8.21 2.34
CA SER A 44 -4.56 -8.90 1.31
C SER A 44 -5.22 -10.16 1.83
N ILE A 45 -4.47 -11.01 2.56
CA ILE A 45 -5.02 -12.28 3.07
C ILE A 45 -6.08 -12.01 4.14
N THR A 46 -5.76 -11.19 5.14
CA THR A 46 -6.71 -10.88 6.23
C THR A 46 -7.94 -10.15 5.71
N GLY A 47 -7.78 -9.19 4.79
CA GLY A 47 -8.88 -8.44 4.20
C GLY A 47 -9.83 -9.33 3.39
N LEU A 48 -9.29 -10.24 2.58
CA LEU A 48 -10.10 -11.19 1.81
C LEU A 48 -10.80 -12.21 2.72
N GLU A 49 -10.11 -12.75 3.73
CA GLU A 49 -10.69 -13.69 4.68
C GLU A 49 -11.84 -13.05 5.48
N TYR A 50 -11.62 -11.82 5.96
CA TYR A 50 -12.64 -11.04 6.64
C TYR A 50 -13.83 -10.75 5.73
N ALA A 51 -13.57 -10.28 4.49
CA ALA A 51 -14.62 -9.99 3.52
C ALA A 51 -15.42 -11.25 3.14
N PHE A 52 -14.78 -12.41 3.00
CA PHE A 52 -15.46 -13.67 2.71
C PHE A 52 -16.24 -14.24 3.89
N THR A 53 -15.81 -13.98 5.11
CA THR A 53 -16.52 -14.38 6.34
C THR A 53 -17.78 -13.54 6.54
N LYS A 54 -17.74 -12.25 6.17
CA LYS A 54 -18.89 -11.33 6.28
C LYS A 54 -19.80 -11.34 5.04
N ALA A 55 -19.33 -11.74 3.86
CA ALA A 55 -20.13 -11.74 2.64
C ALA A 55 -21.09 -12.95 2.53
N PRO A 56 -22.32 -12.75 2.03
CA PRO A 56 -23.26 -13.85 1.78
C PRO A 56 -22.71 -14.80 0.68
N LYS A 57 -23.01 -16.09 0.80
CA LYS A 57 -22.40 -17.20 0.01
C LYS A 57 -22.38 -16.97 -1.51
N ASN A 58 -23.33 -16.21 -2.06
CA ASN A 58 -23.45 -15.96 -3.49
C ASN A 58 -22.65 -14.75 -4.01
N MET A 59 -22.02 -13.95 -3.14
CA MET A 59 -21.33 -12.70 -3.53
C MET A 59 -19.80 -12.80 -3.52
N ARG A 60 -19.23 -13.99 -3.32
CA ARG A 60 -17.77 -14.18 -3.26
C ARG A 60 -17.06 -13.73 -4.54
N SER A 61 -17.64 -14.02 -5.70
CA SER A 61 -17.10 -13.59 -7.00
C SER A 61 -17.06 -12.06 -7.16
N LEU A 62 -18.07 -11.37 -6.60
CA LEU A 62 -18.16 -9.91 -6.66
C LEU A 62 -17.10 -9.23 -5.76
N VAL A 63 -16.78 -9.82 -4.61
CA VAL A 63 -15.69 -9.32 -3.76
C VAL A 63 -14.34 -9.45 -4.47
N MET A 64 -14.10 -10.58 -5.14
CA MET A 64 -12.88 -10.78 -5.94
C MET A 64 -12.78 -9.80 -7.12
N SER A 65 -13.88 -9.54 -7.82
CA SER A 65 -13.86 -8.60 -8.95
C SER A 65 -13.62 -7.15 -8.51
N ILE A 66 -14.17 -6.74 -7.37
CA ILE A 66 -13.88 -5.42 -6.77
C ILE A 66 -12.40 -5.32 -6.37
N PHE A 67 -11.83 -6.38 -5.80
CA PHE A 67 -10.40 -6.43 -5.48
C PHE A 67 -9.53 -6.26 -6.74
N LEU A 68 -9.82 -6.99 -7.82
CA LEU A 68 -9.10 -6.85 -9.09
C LEU A 68 -9.27 -5.45 -9.71
N PHE A 69 -10.46 -4.87 -9.60
CA PHE A 69 -10.73 -3.51 -10.08
C PHE A 69 -9.92 -2.46 -9.31
N MET A 70 -9.81 -2.61 -7.98
CA MET A 70 -8.98 -1.73 -7.15
C MET A 70 -7.49 -1.81 -7.54
N ASN A 71 -7.00 -3.02 -7.85
CA ASN A 71 -5.64 -3.20 -8.37
C ASN A 71 -5.45 -2.50 -9.72
N ALA A 72 -6.41 -2.58 -10.64
CA ALA A 72 -6.34 -1.89 -11.92
C ALA A 72 -6.29 -0.36 -11.76
N ILE A 73 -7.09 0.20 -10.84
CA ILE A 73 -7.04 1.63 -10.51
C ILE A 73 -5.67 2.02 -9.93
N SER A 74 -5.12 1.21 -9.02
CA SER A 74 -3.80 1.44 -8.45
C SER A 74 -2.71 1.50 -9.52
N SER A 75 -2.74 0.57 -10.49
CA SER A 75 -1.80 0.57 -11.62
C SER A 75 -1.96 1.81 -12.51
N ALA A 76 -3.19 2.24 -12.78
CA ALA A 76 -3.44 3.46 -13.56
C ALA A 76 -2.88 4.71 -12.86
N PHE A 77 -3.00 4.79 -11.53
CA PHE A 77 -2.35 5.86 -10.77
C PHE A 77 -0.83 5.77 -10.83
N ALA A 78 -0.25 4.58 -10.70
CA ALA A 78 1.20 4.40 -10.80
C ALA A 78 1.74 4.90 -12.14
N GLU A 79 1.04 4.61 -13.25
CA GLU A 79 1.39 5.14 -14.57
C GLU A 79 1.20 6.67 -14.65
N ALA A 80 0.13 7.23 -14.10
CA ALA A 80 -0.09 8.67 -14.09
C ALA A 80 1.04 9.42 -13.36
N PHE A 81 1.53 8.88 -12.25
CA PHE A 81 2.61 9.47 -11.45
C PHE A 81 4.03 9.19 -11.99
N VAL A 82 4.19 8.36 -13.03
CA VAL A 82 5.51 8.09 -13.63
C VAL A 82 6.14 9.35 -14.23
N SER A 83 5.33 10.30 -14.70
CA SER A 83 5.80 11.57 -15.23
C SER A 83 6.36 12.52 -14.16
N LEU A 84 6.02 12.29 -12.88
CA LEU A 84 6.45 13.09 -11.74
C LEU A 84 7.80 12.62 -11.15
N SER A 85 8.36 11.50 -11.62
CA SER A 85 9.63 10.94 -11.11
C SER A 85 10.89 11.43 -11.84
N ALA A 86 10.79 12.44 -12.72
CA ALA A 86 11.94 13.04 -13.38
C ALA A 86 12.80 13.94 -12.44
N ASP A 87 14.12 13.96 -12.65
CA ASP A 87 15.11 14.79 -11.92
C ASP A 87 14.71 16.29 -11.93
N PRO A 88 14.91 17.07 -10.84
CA PRO A 88 15.51 16.79 -9.52
C PRO A 88 14.49 16.58 -8.38
N LEU A 89 13.23 16.26 -8.67
CA LEU A 89 12.16 16.17 -7.67
C LEU A 89 12.02 14.78 -7.02
N LEU A 90 12.98 13.87 -7.20
CA LEU A 90 12.85 12.48 -6.74
C LEU A 90 12.62 12.38 -5.22
N VAL A 91 13.35 13.16 -4.42
CA VAL A 91 13.17 13.21 -2.95
C VAL A 91 11.81 13.80 -2.58
N TRP A 92 11.35 14.83 -3.30
CA TRP A 92 10.04 15.44 -3.06
C TRP A 92 8.90 14.50 -3.45
N ASN A 93 9.05 13.74 -4.53
CA ASN A 93 8.06 12.75 -4.98
C ASN A 93 7.92 11.62 -3.95
N TYR A 94 9.03 11.01 -3.52
CA TYR A 94 8.99 10.02 -2.44
C TYR A 94 8.46 10.59 -1.11
N GLY A 95 8.80 11.84 -0.80
CA GLY A 95 8.28 12.55 0.38
C GLY A 95 6.76 12.75 0.34
N VAL A 96 6.23 13.25 -0.77
CA VAL A 96 4.78 13.46 -0.97
C VAL A 96 4.04 12.13 -0.94
N MET A 97 4.55 11.09 -1.61
CA MET A 97 3.95 9.75 -1.57
C MET A 97 3.96 9.16 -0.15
N GLY A 98 5.02 9.39 0.61
CA GLY A 98 5.09 8.99 2.02
C GLY A 98 4.06 9.71 2.90
N VAL A 99 3.87 11.03 2.71
CA VAL A 99 2.85 11.79 3.44
C VAL A 99 1.44 11.33 3.06
N LEU A 100 1.18 11.11 1.78
CA LEU A 100 -0.11 10.59 1.32
C LEU A 100 -0.40 9.21 1.92
N ALA A 101 0.59 8.32 1.95
CA ALA A 101 0.46 6.99 2.57
C ALA A 101 0.19 7.08 4.07
N ALA A 102 0.83 8.01 4.79
CA ALA A 102 0.56 8.22 6.21
C ALA A 102 -0.87 8.75 6.45
N VAL A 103 -1.32 9.71 5.65
CA VAL A 103 -2.68 10.27 5.74
C VAL A 103 -3.74 9.22 5.45
N THR A 104 -3.55 8.38 4.42
CA THR A 104 -4.50 7.30 4.11
C THR A 104 -4.52 6.25 5.22
N ALA A 105 -3.36 5.84 5.75
CA ALA A 105 -3.29 4.91 6.89
C ALA A 105 -4.03 5.45 8.12
N ILE A 106 -3.80 6.71 8.49
CA ILE A 106 -4.47 7.37 9.62
C ILE A 106 -5.99 7.45 9.38
N SER A 107 -6.41 7.81 8.17
CA SER A 107 -7.83 7.94 7.81
C SER A 107 -8.56 6.60 7.87
N VAL A 108 -7.93 5.53 7.39
CA VAL A 108 -8.46 4.16 7.49
C VAL A 108 -8.56 3.74 8.94
N TRP A 109 -7.52 3.96 9.75
CA TRP A 109 -7.53 3.66 11.18
C TRP A 109 -8.70 4.35 11.90
N PHE A 110 -8.92 5.65 11.65
CA PHE A 110 -10.03 6.39 12.25
C PHE A 110 -11.41 5.89 11.80
N SER A 111 -11.53 5.40 10.57
CA SER A 111 -12.79 4.89 10.02
C SER A 111 -13.12 3.50 10.57
N VAL A 112 -12.10 2.63 10.68
CA VAL A 112 -12.26 1.22 11.04
C VAL A 112 -12.34 1.02 12.56
N ARG A 113 -11.69 1.85 13.37
CA ARG A 113 -11.76 1.73 14.86
C ARG A 113 -13.19 1.67 15.42
N GLY A 114 -14.13 2.34 14.77
CA GLY A 114 -15.54 2.37 15.20
C GLY A 114 -16.31 1.13 14.75
N LEU A 115 -15.92 0.52 13.64
CA LEU A 115 -16.45 -0.76 13.16
C LEU A 115 -15.94 -1.90 14.03
N ASP A 116 -14.63 -1.93 14.32
CA ASP A 116 -14.00 -2.94 15.17
C ASP A 116 -14.64 -2.99 16.57
N ALA A 117 -14.85 -1.82 17.21
CA ALA A 117 -15.47 -1.75 18.53
C ALA A 117 -16.91 -2.31 18.57
N ARG A 118 -17.67 -2.12 17.48
CA ARG A 118 -19.03 -2.68 17.38
C ARG A 118 -19.01 -4.17 17.12
N GLU A 119 -18.04 -4.64 16.34
CA GLU A 119 -17.88 -6.05 16.05
C GLU A 119 -17.46 -6.84 17.29
N ASP A 120 -16.57 -6.30 18.12
CA ASP A 120 -16.20 -6.88 19.42
C ASP A 120 -17.39 -6.95 20.38
N GLU A 121 -18.27 -5.93 20.40
CA GLU A 121 -19.49 -5.97 21.19
C GLU A 121 -20.42 -7.09 20.72
N LEU A 122 -20.68 -7.18 19.41
CA LEU A 122 -21.51 -8.22 18.80
C LEU A 122 -20.96 -9.62 19.06
N ASN A 123 -19.65 -9.81 18.97
CA ASN A 123 -18.98 -11.08 19.23
C ASN A 123 -19.03 -11.50 20.72
N ASN A 124 -19.19 -10.55 21.65
CA ASN A 124 -19.27 -10.80 23.09
C ASN A 124 -20.69 -11.00 23.62
N LEU A 125 -21.73 -10.83 22.78
CA LEU A 125 -23.11 -11.16 23.15
C LEU A 125 -23.30 -12.69 23.12
N ALA A 126 -23.98 -13.24 24.13
CA ALA A 126 -24.35 -14.66 24.12
C ALA A 126 -25.25 -14.96 22.91
N GLU A 127 -24.82 -15.85 22.01
CA GLU A 127 -25.60 -16.25 20.83
C GLU A 127 -26.98 -16.77 21.27
N GLY A 128 -28.03 -15.97 21.04
CA GLY A 128 -29.42 -16.35 21.34
C GLY A 128 -29.85 -17.48 20.42
N HIS A 129 -29.96 -18.70 20.96
CA HIS A 129 -30.46 -19.86 20.23
C HIS A 129 -31.94 -19.65 19.95
N VAL A 130 -32.31 -19.45 18.68
CA VAL A 130 -33.72 -19.41 18.28
C VAL A 130 -34.19 -20.87 18.20
N GLU A 131 -34.81 -21.37 19.27
CA GLU A 131 -35.55 -22.63 19.18
C GLU A 131 -36.69 -22.45 18.18
N ALA A 132 -36.56 -23.08 17.02
CA ALA A 132 -37.63 -23.17 16.04
C ALA A 132 -38.75 -24.02 16.66
N LYS A 133 -39.80 -23.34 17.13
CA LYS A 133 -40.99 -23.99 17.67
C LYS A 133 -41.68 -24.75 16.52
N HIS A 134 -41.75 -26.06 16.71
CA HIS A 134 -42.25 -27.07 15.78
C HIS A 134 -43.74 -26.97 15.48
#